data_AF-A0A372QKK7-F1
#
_entry.id   AF-A0A372QKK7-F1
#
_cell.length_a   1.000
_cell.length_b   1.000
_cell.length_c   1.000
_cell.angle_alpha   90.00
_cell.angle_beta   90.00
_cell.angle_gamma   90.00
#
_symmetry.space_group_name_H-M   'P 1'
#
loop_
_entity.id
_entity.type
_entity.pdbx_description
1 polymer ?
#
loop_
_entity_poly.entity_id
_entity_poly.type
_entity_poly.pdbx_seq_one_letter_code
_entity_poly.pdbx_strand_id
1 'polypeptide(L)'
;KIFIAANFYNNEDILPNFREQLLELVQILGPENVYISIFENGSKDNTKLFLQTLQSTLNSIDIANTIIIDDTPKYYISRRIPYLANLRNRVLEPLLEQAEKGNHFDKVLFFNDIIWTVSDILTLLRTNGYSYDAACAMDFYWTFYDTFATRELPSPNISYPWPPTPYYPFFYDTTAQQQIYNGESVRVFSCWNGVVIMNAEPFVKHGIKFRALMPQDNELPFEASECCLIFSDFRKVGYDKVFINPNVKVCMNKFYMKCMDYYFSCHYYNKKSFFVLRYHSGFLRIPFLSLVQLLSFTYRTIFFSILQPSNTAIIILL
;
A
#
# COMPACT_ATOMS: atom_id res chain seq x y z
N LYS A 1 -15.75 -8.43 -11.99
CA LYS A 1 -14.61 -7.82 -12.73
C LYS A 1 -13.86 -6.84 -11.84
N ILE A 2 -12.53 -6.77 -11.98
CA ILE A 2 -11.64 -5.90 -11.18
C ILE A 2 -10.90 -4.92 -12.10
N PHE A 3 -11.00 -3.64 -11.79
CA PHE A 3 -10.20 -2.60 -12.42
C PHE A 3 -8.90 -2.43 -11.62
N ILE A 4 -7.76 -2.77 -12.21
CA ILE A 4 -6.44 -2.69 -11.57
C ILE A 4 -5.80 -1.35 -11.93
N ALA A 5 -5.44 -0.58 -10.92
CA ALA A 5 -4.96 0.80 -11.01
C ALA A 5 -3.57 0.94 -10.38
N ALA A 6 -2.65 1.67 -10.99
CA ALA A 6 -1.35 2.01 -10.37
C ALA A 6 -0.78 3.34 -10.85
N ASN A 7 -0.08 4.04 -9.96
CA ASN A 7 0.73 5.22 -10.29
C ASN A 7 2.22 4.91 -10.07
N PHE A 8 3.10 5.33 -10.98
CA PHE A 8 4.54 5.16 -10.83
C PHE A 8 5.34 6.44 -11.10
N TYR A 9 6.38 6.64 -10.30
CA TYR A 9 7.40 7.67 -10.45
C TYR A 9 8.74 7.18 -9.86
N ASN A 10 9.72 6.92 -10.72
CA ASN A 10 11.03 6.38 -10.35
C ASN A 10 10.95 5.05 -9.57
N ASN A 11 10.29 4.04 -10.14
CA ASN A 11 10.04 2.75 -9.51
C ASN A 11 10.70 1.57 -10.24
N GLU A 12 11.83 1.79 -10.93
CA GLU A 12 12.52 0.71 -11.69
C GLU A 12 12.82 -0.54 -10.85
N ASP A 13 13.10 -0.39 -9.56
CA ASP A 13 13.44 -1.51 -8.66
C ASP A 13 12.24 -2.40 -8.29
N ILE A 14 11.03 -1.85 -8.32
CA ILE A 14 9.79 -2.54 -7.90
C ILE A 14 9.08 -3.17 -9.10
N LEU A 15 9.18 -2.56 -10.28
CA LEU A 15 8.48 -2.98 -11.49
C LEU A 15 8.73 -4.44 -11.91
N PRO A 16 9.92 -5.04 -11.73
CA PRO A 16 10.10 -6.47 -11.99
C PRO A 16 9.17 -7.36 -11.17
N ASN A 17 9.03 -7.10 -9.86
CA ASN A 17 8.08 -7.82 -8.99
C ASN A 17 6.64 -7.51 -9.39
N PHE A 18 6.32 -6.23 -9.61
CA PHE A 18 4.97 -5.81 -10.00
C PHE A 18 4.51 -6.52 -11.27
N ARG A 19 5.36 -6.58 -12.31
CA ARG A 19 5.05 -7.26 -13.58
C ARG A 19 4.77 -8.75 -13.37
N GLU A 20 5.66 -9.46 -12.68
CA GLU A 20 5.54 -10.90 -12.47
C GLU A 20 4.23 -11.23 -11.74
N GLN A 21 3.96 -10.54 -10.64
CA GLN A 21 2.80 -10.78 -9.80
C GLN A 21 1.50 -10.32 -10.46
N LEU A 22 1.54 -9.24 -11.24
CA LEU A 22 0.39 -8.79 -12.02
C LEU A 22 -0.04 -9.83 -13.06
N LEU A 23 0.90 -10.39 -13.81
CA LEU A 23 0.59 -11.39 -14.83
C LEU A 23 0.01 -12.67 -14.21
N GLU A 24 0.57 -13.13 -13.10
CA GLU A 24 0.03 -14.27 -12.35
C GLU A 24 -1.36 -13.98 -11.79
N LEU A 25 -1.58 -12.79 -11.21
CA LEU A 25 -2.88 -12.37 -10.70
C LEU A 25 -3.94 -12.34 -11.82
N VAL A 26 -3.61 -11.79 -12.99
CA VAL A 26 -4.52 -11.73 -14.13
C VAL A 26 -4.88 -13.14 -14.62
N GLN A 27 -3.91 -14.05 -14.65
CA GLN A 27 -4.17 -15.44 -15.02
C GLN A 27 -5.16 -16.12 -14.05
N ILE A 28 -5.06 -15.84 -12.75
CA ILE A 28 -5.96 -16.40 -11.73
C ILE A 28 -7.36 -15.77 -11.77
N LEU A 29 -7.44 -14.45 -11.99
CA LEU A 29 -8.72 -13.74 -12.06
C LEU A 29 -9.47 -13.97 -13.38
N GLY A 30 -8.75 -14.36 -14.44
CA GLY A 30 -9.27 -14.42 -15.81
C GLY A 30 -9.03 -13.10 -16.56
N PRO A 31 -8.35 -13.12 -17.72
CA PRO A 31 -8.09 -11.93 -18.55
C PRO A 31 -9.34 -11.09 -18.88
N GLU A 32 -10.49 -11.74 -19.08
CA GLU A 32 -11.77 -11.10 -19.39
C GLU A 32 -12.43 -10.40 -18.19
N ASN A 33 -11.94 -10.68 -16.99
CA ASN A 33 -12.46 -10.13 -15.73
C ASN A 33 -11.64 -8.95 -15.22
N VAL A 34 -10.59 -8.54 -15.93
CA VAL A 34 -9.68 -7.48 -15.51
C VAL A 34 -9.55 -6.37 -16.54
N TYR A 35 -9.20 -5.19 -16.05
CA TYR A 35 -8.71 -4.09 -16.88
C TYR A 35 -7.57 -3.41 -16.15
N ILE A 36 -6.46 -3.13 -16.83
CA ILE A 36 -5.25 -2.58 -16.20
C ILE A 36 -5.08 -1.12 -16.61
N SER A 37 -5.05 -0.21 -15.66
CA SER A 37 -4.79 1.21 -15.87
C SER A 37 -3.55 1.65 -15.08
N ILE A 38 -2.52 2.11 -15.77
CA ILE A 38 -1.27 2.55 -15.16
C ILE A 38 -0.93 3.94 -15.65
N PHE A 39 -0.55 4.81 -14.73
CA PHE A 39 -0.12 6.16 -15.05
C PHE A 39 1.27 6.43 -14.50
N GLU A 40 2.20 6.76 -15.39
CA GLU A 40 3.57 7.15 -15.08
C GLU A 40 3.68 8.68 -15.17
N ASN A 41 4.21 9.32 -14.13
CA ASN A 41 4.21 10.78 -13.99
C ASN A 41 5.59 11.46 -14.11
N GLY A 42 6.40 11.10 -15.10
CA GLY A 42 7.62 11.84 -15.49
C GLY A 42 8.92 11.31 -14.91
N SER A 43 9.05 9.98 -14.78
CA SER A 43 10.22 9.28 -14.25
C SER A 43 11.51 9.60 -15.01
N LYS A 44 12.63 9.48 -14.31
CA LYS A 44 13.99 9.76 -14.78
C LYS A 44 14.87 8.50 -14.83
N ASP A 45 14.41 7.41 -14.23
CA ASP A 45 15.01 6.09 -14.29
C ASP A 45 14.39 5.24 -15.42
N ASN A 46 14.60 3.92 -15.40
CA ASN A 46 14.06 3.03 -16.44
C ASN A 46 12.55 2.72 -16.32
N THR A 47 11.81 3.33 -15.39
CA THR A 47 10.38 3.08 -15.16
C THR A 47 9.58 3.11 -16.46
N LYS A 48 9.82 4.12 -17.31
CA LYS A 48 9.11 4.29 -18.59
C LYS A 48 9.31 3.10 -19.52
N LEU A 49 10.56 2.66 -19.67
CA LEU A 49 10.92 1.52 -20.53
C LEU A 49 10.29 0.21 -20.01
N PHE A 50 10.30 0.00 -18.69
CA PHE A 50 9.64 -1.16 -18.09
C PHE A 50 8.13 -1.16 -18.36
N LEU A 51 7.46 -0.01 -18.21
CA LEU A 51 6.02 0.10 -18.44
C LEU A 51 5.63 -0.05 -19.92
N GLN A 52 6.44 0.45 -20.85
CA GLN A 52 6.26 0.20 -22.29
C GLN A 52 6.39 -1.29 -22.63
N THR A 53 7.37 -1.97 -22.03
CA THR A 53 7.57 -3.42 -22.19
C THR A 53 6.41 -4.22 -21.60
N LEU A 54 5.91 -3.80 -20.43
CA LEU A 54 4.73 -4.38 -19.80
C LEU A 54 3.50 -4.22 -20.70
N GLN A 55 3.26 -3.02 -21.25
CA GLN A 55 2.15 -2.77 -22.15
C GLN A 55 2.19 -3.67 -23.39
N SER A 56 3.36 -3.80 -24.00
CA SER A 56 3.58 -4.68 -25.15
C SER A 56 3.28 -6.14 -24.80
N THR A 57 3.68 -6.58 -23.61
CA THR A 57 3.37 -7.93 -23.09
C THR A 57 1.87 -8.10 -22.95
N LEU A 58 1.17 -7.19 -22.26
CA LEU A 58 -0.28 -7.26 -22.05
C LEU A 58 -1.07 -7.28 -23.37
N ASN A 59 -0.66 -6.46 -24.34
CA ASN A 59 -1.27 -6.42 -25.66
C ASN A 59 -1.07 -7.73 -26.44
N SER A 60 0.11 -8.36 -26.33
CA SER A 60 0.41 -9.62 -27.03
C SER A 60 -0.41 -10.82 -26.53
N ILE A 61 -1.03 -10.70 -25.35
CA ILE A 61 -1.88 -11.73 -24.74
C ILE A 61 -3.31 -11.22 -24.52
N ASP A 62 -3.73 -10.21 -25.28
CA ASP A 62 -5.09 -9.67 -25.33
C ASP A 62 -5.70 -9.23 -23.98
N ILE A 63 -4.86 -8.75 -23.05
CA ILE A 63 -5.34 -8.18 -21.79
C ILE A 63 -5.67 -6.69 -21.98
N ALA A 64 -6.92 -6.32 -21.70
CA ALA A 64 -7.39 -4.95 -21.80
C ALA A 64 -6.63 -4.01 -20.84
N ASN A 65 -6.01 -2.96 -21.38
CA ASN A 65 -5.21 -2.05 -20.59
C ASN A 65 -5.14 -0.63 -21.15
N THR A 66 -4.70 0.30 -20.31
CA THR A 66 -4.23 1.64 -20.68
C THR A 66 -3.03 1.96 -19.80
N ILE A 67 -1.86 2.11 -20.42
CA ILE A 67 -0.65 2.57 -19.74
C ILE A 67 -0.25 3.91 -20.36
N ILE A 68 -0.29 4.97 -19.55
CA ILE A 68 0.04 6.34 -19.97
C ILE A 68 1.42 6.69 -19.42
N ILE A 69 2.31 7.08 -20.31
CA ILE A 69 3.63 7.64 -19.98
C ILE A 69 3.55 9.15 -20.15
N ASP A 70 3.64 9.90 -19.05
CA ASP A 70 3.60 11.35 -19.09
C ASP A 70 5.01 11.94 -18.99
N ASP A 71 5.48 12.51 -20.10
CA ASP A 71 6.77 13.17 -20.17
C ASP A 71 6.77 14.60 -19.58
N THR A 72 5.62 15.08 -19.10
CA THR A 72 5.49 16.40 -18.50
C THR A 72 6.46 16.53 -17.31
N PRO A 73 7.37 17.52 -17.32
CA PRO A 73 8.27 17.73 -16.20
C PRO A 73 7.50 17.97 -14.91
N LYS A 74 7.91 17.30 -13.84
CA LYS A 74 7.38 17.54 -12.49
C LYS A 74 7.80 18.93 -12.03
N TYR A 75 6.98 19.94 -12.31
CA TYR A 75 7.18 21.28 -11.77
C TYR A 75 6.76 21.30 -10.30
N TYR A 76 7.71 21.56 -9.40
CA TYR A 76 7.54 21.59 -7.93
C TYR A 76 6.67 22.74 -7.40
N ILE A 77 5.94 23.45 -8.26
CA ILE A 77 5.20 24.67 -7.91
C ILE A 77 3.80 24.34 -7.35
N SER A 78 3.33 23.09 -7.47
CA SER A 78 2.01 22.68 -6.97
C SER A 78 2.05 22.15 -5.52
N ARG A 79 0.97 22.40 -4.76
CA ARG A 79 0.73 21.73 -3.47
C ARG A 79 0.68 20.21 -3.70
N ARG A 80 1.35 19.44 -2.83
CA ARG A 80 1.48 17.98 -2.95
C ARG A 80 0.15 17.23 -3.08
N ILE A 81 -0.81 17.49 -2.20
CA ILE A 81 -2.07 16.71 -2.16
C ILE A 81 -2.96 16.95 -3.38
N PRO A 82 -3.22 18.20 -3.83
CA PRO A 82 -3.91 18.43 -5.10
C PRO A 82 -3.26 17.74 -6.30
N TYR A 83 -1.91 17.74 -6.35
CA TYR A 83 -1.17 17.06 -7.40
C TYR A 83 -1.40 15.54 -7.37
N LEU A 84 -1.25 14.89 -6.21
CA LEU A 84 -1.49 13.45 -6.07
C LEU A 84 -2.95 13.07 -6.38
N ALA A 85 -3.91 13.88 -5.92
CA ALA A 85 -5.32 13.70 -6.26
C ALA A 85 -5.56 13.71 -7.77
N ASN A 86 -4.93 14.64 -8.50
CA ASN A 86 -5.02 14.69 -9.95
C ASN A 86 -4.44 13.43 -10.60
N LEU A 87 -3.26 12.97 -10.17
CA LEU A 87 -2.64 11.75 -10.71
C LEU A 87 -3.50 10.50 -10.52
N ARG A 88 -4.14 10.36 -9.35
CA ARG A 88 -5.03 9.23 -9.07
C ARG A 88 -6.31 9.30 -9.89
N ASN A 89 -6.86 10.51 -10.08
CA ASN A 89 -8.02 10.69 -10.94
C ASN A 89 -7.70 10.33 -12.40
N ARG A 90 -6.51 10.69 -12.91
CA ARG A 90 -6.08 10.33 -14.28
C ARG A 90 -6.00 8.81 -14.47
N VAL A 91 -5.50 8.07 -13.49
CA VAL A 91 -5.52 6.59 -13.51
C VAL A 91 -6.94 6.02 -13.61
N LEU A 92 -7.93 6.72 -13.07
CA LEU A 92 -9.33 6.27 -13.09
C LEU A 92 -10.13 6.78 -14.29
N GLU A 93 -9.57 7.60 -15.18
CA GLU A 93 -10.26 8.02 -16.40
C GLU A 93 -10.72 6.82 -17.26
N PRO A 94 -9.88 5.78 -17.50
CA PRO A 94 -10.34 4.60 -18.23
C PRO A 94 -11.48 3.85 -17.54
N LEU A 95 -11.59 3.88 -16.20
CA LEU A 95 -12.73 3.27 -15.51
C LEU A 95 -14.05 3.92 -15.93
N LEU A 96 -14.07 5.25 -16.01
CA LEU A 96 -15.25 6.01 -16.41
C LEU A 96 -15.58 5.79 -17.89
N GLU A 97 -14.57 5.81 -18.76
CA GLU A 97 -14.76 5.53 -20.19
C GLU A 97 -15.27 4.11 -20.46
N GLN A 98 -14.77 3.12 -19.71
CA GLN A 98 -15.26 1.75 -19.82
C GLN A 98 -16.73 1.65 -19.34
N ALA A 99 -17.10 2.35 -18.27
CA ALA A 99 -18.48 2.39 -17.82
C ALA A 99 -19.43 3.02 -18.86
N GLU A 100 -19.02 4.08 -19.56
CA GLU A 100 -19.78 4.67 -20.67
C GLU A 100 -19.99 3.69 -21.84
N LYS A 101 -19.02 2.79 -22.06
CA LYS A 101 -19.10 1.71 -23.05
C LYS A 101 -19.91 0.49 -22.57
N GLY A 102 -20.50 0.55 -21.38
CA GLY A 102 -21.27 -0.56 -20.77
C GLY A 102 -20.40 -1.64 -20.12
N ASN A 103 -19.09 -1.43 -19.98
CA ASN A 103 -18.20 -2.32 -19.26
C ASN A 103 -18.20 -1.95 -17.77
N HIS A 104 -18.70 -2.85 -16.92
CA HIS A 104 -18.82 -2.63 -15.49
C HIS A 104 -17.76 -3.40 -14.70
N PHE A 105 -17.25 -2.78 -13.63
CA PHE A 105 -16.32 -3.36 -12.67
C PHE A 105 -16.93 -3.31 -11.28
N ASP A 106 -16.68 -4.35 -10.47
CA ASP A 106 -17.19 -4.42 -9.11
C ASP A 106 -16.24 -3.70 -8.14
N LYS A 107 -14.94 -3.87 -8.38
CA LYS A 107 -13.87 -3.38 -7.51
C LYS A 107 -12.79 -2.63 -8.30
N VAL A 108 -12.20 -1.63 -7.65
CA VAL A 108 -10.94 -0.98 -8.06
C VAL A 108 -9.85 -1.48 -7.11
N LEU A 109 -8.84 -2.18 -7.64
CA LEU A 109 -7.64 -2.58 -6.92
C LEU A 109 -6.52 -1.59 -7.26
N PHE A 110 -6.13 -0.75 -6.31
CA PHE A 110 -5.21 0.35 -6.52
C PHE A 110 -3.89 0.09 -5.79
N PHE A 111 -2.78 0.10 -6.55
CA PHE A 111 -1.41 -0.05 -6.06
C PHE A 111 -0.66 1.28 -6.01
N ASN A 112 0.11 1.46 -4.95
CA ASN A 112 1.27 2.34 -4.90
C ASN A 112 2.54 1.55 -5.31
N ASP A 113 3.71 2.11 -5.01
CA ASP A 113 5.06 1.63 -5.27
C ASP A 113 5.55 0.52 -4.31
N ILE A 114 4.70 -0.44 -3.97
CA ILE A 114 5.03 -1.52 -3.03
C ILE A 114 5.43 -2.82 -3.72
N ILE A 115 6.15 -3.66 -2.99
CA ILE A 115 6.35 -5.09 -3.29
C ILE A 115 5.19 -5.87 -2.69
N TRP A 116 4.66 -6.79 -3.48
CA TRP A 116 3.51 -7.63 -3.11
C TRP A 116 3.63 -9.01 -3.74
N THR A 117 2.76 -9.92 -3.30
CA THR A 117 2.54 -11.24 -3.91
C THR A 117 1.08 -11.44 -4.29
N VAL A 118 0.80 -12.32 -5.25
CA VAL A 118 -0.58 -12.71 -5.57
C VAL A 118 -1.35 -13.20 -4.34
N SER A 119 -0.68 -13.94 -3.45
CA SER A 119 -1.28 -14.40 -2.19
C SER A 119 -1.74 -13.24 -1.30
N ASP A 120 -0.99 -12.14 -1.26
CA ASP A 120 -1.37 -10.91 -0.54
C ASP A 120 -2.69 -10.36 -1.08
N ILE A 121 -2.82 -10.27 -2.42
CA ILE A 121 -4.02 -9.72 -3.07
C ILE A 121 -5.22 -10.64 -2.93
N LEU A 122 -5.04 -11.96 -3.06
CA LEU A 122 -6.11 -12.92 -2.82
C LEU A 122 -6.59 -12.90 -1.36
N THR A 123 -5.67 -12.67 -0.41
CA THR A 123 -6.00 -12.48 1.01
C THR A 123 -6.73 -11.16 1.24
N LEU A 124 -6.29 -10.08 0.58
CA LEU A 124 -6.94 -8.78 0.64
C LEU A 124 -8.36 -8.81 0.08
N LEU A 125 -8.58 -9.53 -1.03
CA LEU A 125 -9.91 -9.77 -1.61
C LEU A 125 -10.87 -10.47 -0.65
N ARG A 126 -10.35 -11.37 0.20
CA ARG A 126 -11.13 -12.15 1.18
C ARG A 126 -11.41 -11.42 2.48
N THR A 127 -10.91 -10.19 2.64
CA THR A 127 -11.09 -9.38 3.86
C THR A 127 -12.54 -9.41 4.32
N ASN A 128 -12.76 -9.63 5.61
CA ASN A 128 -14.10 -9.67 6.21
C ASN A 128 -15.12 -10.55 5.44
N GLY A 129 -14.69 -11.69 4.89
CA GLY A 129 -15.56 -12.60 4.14
C GLY A 129 -16.17 -11.95 2.89
N TYR A 130 -15.42 -11.09 2.19
CA TYR A 130 -15.86 -10.29 1.04
C TYR A 130 -16.86 -9.17 1.38
N SER A 131 -17.20 -8.95 2.65
CA SER A 131 -18.16 -7.94 3.08
C SER A 131 -17.47 -6.62 3.46
N TYR A 132 -17.11 -5.83 2.46
CA TYR A 132 -16.50 -4.51 2.64
C TYR A 132 -16.76 -3.59 1.44
N ASP A 133 -16.73 -2.29 1.72
CA ASP A 133 -16.70 -1.24 0.71
C ASP A 133 -15.26 -0.90 0.31
N ALA A 134 -14.33 -1.02 1.26
CA ALA A 134 -12.90 -1.01 0.97
C ALA A 134 -12.09 -1.84 1.96
N ALA A 135 -10.97 -2.37 1.49
CA ALA A 135 -9.99 -3.09 2.30
C ALA A 135 -8.57 -2.69 1.91
N CYS A 136 -7.72 -2.40 2.89
CA CYS A 136 -6.31 -2.05 2.67
C CYS A 136 -5.37 -3.07 3.30
N ALA A 137 -4.18 -3.18 2.72
CA ALA A 137 -3.06 -3.88 3.34
C ALA A 137 -2.49 -3.09 4.53
N MET A 138 -1.40 -3.57 5.10
CA MET A 138 -0.56 -2.84 6.03
C MET A 138 0.80 -2.56 5.37
N ASP A 139 1.14 -1.27 5.21
CA ASP A 139 2.38 -0.82 4.59
C ASP A 139 3.42 -0.43 5.63
N PHE A 140 4.62 -0.99 5.50
CA PHE A 140 5.68 -0.88 6.49
C PHE A 140 6.97 -0.29 5.93
N TYR A 141 7.55 0.58 6.73
CA TYR A 141 8.92 1.06 6.58
C TYR A 141 9.52 1.13 7.98
N TRP A 142 10.11 0.01 8.42
CA TRP A 142 10.49 -0.30 9.82
C TRP A 142 9.33 -0.41 10.82
N THR A 143 8.37 0.50 10.72
CA THR A 143 7.15 0.60 11.53
C THR A 143 5.96 0.75 10.59
N PHE A 144 4.74 0.75 11.13
CA PHE A 144 3.57 1.01 10.31
C PHE A 144 3.65 2.44 9.75
N TYR A 145 3.86 2.55 8.43
CA TYR A 145 4.36 3.76 7.79
C TYR A 145 3.24 4.71 7.40
N ASP A 146 2.20 4.19 6.74
CA ASP A 146 1.14 5.00 6.13
C ASP A 146 0.03 5.41 7.13
N THR A 147 0.46 5.98 8.27
CA THR A 147 -0.42 6.54 9.29
C THR A 147 -1.08 7.84 8.82
N PHE A 148 -0.54 8.51 7.79
CA PHE A 148 -1.09 9.75 7.26
C PHE A 148 -2.41 9.54 6.50
N ALA A 149 -2.56 8.44 5.75
CA ALA A 149 -3.83 8.08 5.09
C ALA A 149 -4.81 7.34 6.00
N THR A 150 -4.32 6.78 7.10
CA THR A 150 -5.12 5.93 7.98
C THR A 150 -5.79 6.74 9.08
N ARG A 151 -7.07 6.48 9.36
CA ARG A 151 -7.78 7.05 10.51
C ARG A 151 -8.57 5.97 11.22
N GLU A 152 -8.39 5.88 12.54
CA GLU A 152 -9.23 5.06 13.41
C GLU A 152 -10.67 5.56 13.40
N LEU A 153 -11.62 4.67 13.67
CA LEU A 153 -12.98 5.10 13.94
C LEU A 153 -13.05 5.79 15.31
N PRO A 154 -13.98 6.74 15.52
CA PRO A 154 -14.27 7.23 16.85
C PRO A 154 -14.62 6.08 17.80
N SER A 155 -14.09 6.14 19.00
CA SER A 155 -14.34 5.17 20.07
C SER A 155 -14.43 5.90 21.42
N PRO A 156 -14.80 5.25 22.52
CA PRO A 156 -14.86 5.91 23.83
C PRO A 156 -13.56 6.64 24.24
N ASN A 157 -12.41 6.19 23.73
CA ASN A 157 -11.10 6.79 23.99
C ASN A 157 -10.64 7.76 22.88
N ILE A 158 -11.37 7.83 21.76
CA ILE A 158 -11.00 8.57 20.56
C ILE A 158 -12.23 9.35 20.05
N SER A 159 -12.32 10.64 20.37
CA SER A 159 -13.52 11.44 20.11
C SER A 159 -13.78 11.79 18.64
N TYR A 160 -12.81 11.60 17.75
CA TYR A 160 -12.88 11.93 16.33
C TYR A 160 -11.91 11.04 15.53
N PRO A 161 -12.11 10.83 14.22
CA PRO A 161 -11.20 9.99 13.44
C PRO A 161 -9.74 10.44 13.60
N TRP A 162 -8.89 9.56 14.13
CA TRP A 162 -7.54 9.91 14.59
C TRP A 162 -6.49 9.03 13.91
N PRO A 163 -5.30 9.54 13.56
CA PRO A 163 -4.25 8.70 13.01
C PRO A 163 -3.81 7.60 14.00
N PRO A 164 -3.53 6.38 13.51
CA PRO A 164 -3.02 5.28 14.34
C PRO A 164 -1.60 5.54 14.84
N THR A 165 -1.11 4.66 15.71
CA THR A 165 0.30 4.63 16.13
C THR A 165 1.15 3.77 15.18
N PRO A 166 2.39 4.17 14.84
CA PRO A 166 3.26 3.36 14.00
C PRO A 166 3.73 2.06 14.70
N TYR A 167 3.58 1.97 16.02
CA TYR A 167 4.09 0.87 16.83
C TYR A 167 3.01 -0.16 17.15
N TYR A 168 3.37 -1.44 17.07
CA TYR A 168 2.50 -2.55 17.44
C TYR A 168 1.93 -2.34 18.86
N PRO A 169 0.61 -2.50 19.09
CA PRO A 169 -0.44 -3.07 18.22
C PRO A 169 -1.12 -2.11 17.21
N PHE A 170 -0.45 -1.03 16.81
CA PHE A 170 -0.78 -0.10 15.73
C PHE A 170 -1.99 0.81 15.93
N PHE A 171 -2.91 0.48 16.82
CA PHE A 171 -4.12 1.27 17.08
C PHE A 171 -4.16 1.73 18.54
N TYR A 172 -4.82 2.85 18.82
CA TYR A 172 -5.13 3.28 20.18
C TYR A 172 -6.40 2.62 20.71
N ASP A 173 -7.36 2.31 19.83
CA ASP A 173 -8.58 1.61 20.22
C ASP A 173 -8.31 0.16 20.64
N THR A 174 -8.72 -0.21 21.85
CA THR A 174 -8.43 -1.54 22.42
C THR A 174 -9.12 -2.67 21.67
N THR A 175 -10.26 -2.42 21.02
CA THR A 175 -10.93 -3.43 20.19
C THR A 175 -10.12 -3.68 18.92
N ALA A 176 -9.67 -2.61 18.26
CA ALA A 176 -8.77 -2.71 17.11
C ALA A 176 -7.46 -3.43 17.47
N GLN A 177 -6.88 -3.15 18.64
CA GLN A 177 -5.71 -3.88 19.13
C GLN A 177 -6.00 -5.38 19.28
N GLN A 178 -7.15 -5.75 19.87
CA GLN A 178 -7.55 -7.15 20.00
C GLN A 178 -7.72 -7.85 18.66
N GLN A 179 -8.30 -7.16 17.68
CA GLN A 179 -8.41 -7.66 16.31
C GLN A 179 -7.03 -7.89 15.68
N ILE A 180 -6.07 -6.97 15.87
CA ILE A 180 -4.67 -7.16 15.44
C ILE A 180 -4.03 -8.38 16.11
N TYR A 181 -4.24 -8.58 17.42
CA TYR A 181 -3.73 -9.76 18.12
C TYR A 181 -4.29 -11.07 17.56
N ASN A 182 -5.56 -11.06 17.16
CA ASN A 182 -6.25 -12.24 16.62
C ASN A 182 -6.02 -12.45 15.12
N GLY A 183 -5.37 -11.52 14.42
CA GLY A 183 -5.26 -11.54 12.96
C GLY A 183 -6.58 -11.26 12.25
N GLU A 184 -7.52 -10.59 12.92
CA GLU A 184 -8.81 -10.19 12.38
C GLU A 184 -8.71 -8.86 11.63
N SER A 185 -9.60 -8.65 10.66
CA SER A 185 -9.67 -7.38 9.94
C SER A 185 -10.17 -6.25 10.86
N VAL A 186 -9.46 -5.12 10.87
CA VAL A 186 -9.77 -3.97 11.73
C VAL A 186 -10.65 -2.99 10.98
N ARG A 187 -11.79 -2.59 11.55
CA ARG A 187 -12.64 -1.57 10.94
C ARG A 187 -12.06 -0.17 11.21
N VAL A 188 -11.92 0.64 10.15
CA VAL A 188 -11.30 1.97 10.22
C VAL A 188 -12.14 3.02 9.52
N PHE A 189 -11.83 4.31 9.76
CA PHE A 189 -12.41 5.40 9.00
C PHE A 189 -11.80 5.46 7.59
N SER A 190 -10.48 5.48 7.49
CA SER A 190 -9.78 5.50 6.20
C SER A 190 -8.52 4.66 6.25
N CYS A 191 -8.06 4.20 5.10
CA CYS A 191 -6.82 3.45 4.92
C CYS A 191 -6.32 3.58 3.48
N TRP A 192 -5.05 3.31 3.20
CA TRP A 192 -4.56 3.21 1.83
C TRP A 192 -3.42 2.20 1.75
N ASN A 193 -2.38 2.43 2.56
CA ASN A 193 -1.42 1.45 3.03
C ASN A 193 -0.83 0.59 1.91
N GLY A 194 -0.30 1.26 0.89
CA GLY A 194 0.40 0.63 -0.23
C GLY A 194 -0.52 0.02 -1.27
N VAL A 195 -1.51 -0.77 -0.87
CA VAL A 195 -2.53 -1.33 -1.77
C VAL A 195 -3.90 -1.35 -1.11
N VAL A 196 -4.90 -0.91 -1.86
CA VAL A 196 -6.30 -0.88 -1.44
C VAL A 196 -7.19 -1.47 -2.51
N ILE A 197 -8.23 -2.16 -2.08
CA ILE A 197 -9.35 -2.55 -2.94
C ILE A 197 -10.61 -1.81 -2.49
N MET A 198 -11.32 -1.18 -3.42
CA MET A 198 -12.51 -0.36 -3.17
C MET A 198 -13.66 -0.79 -4.08
N ASN A 199 -14.91 -0.55 -3.68
CA ASN A 199 -16.04 -0.61 -4.61
C ASN A 199 -15.85 0.40 -5.75
N ALA A 200 -16.13 -0.02 -6.98
CA ALA A 200 -16.00 0.85 -8.15
C ALA A 200 -17.19 1.82 -8.31
N GLU A 201 -18.37 1.42 -7.82
CA GLU A 201 -19.63 2.16 -7.99
C GLU A 201 -19.58 3.62 -7.50
N PRO A 202 -18.99 3.96 -6.33
CA PRO A 202 -18.81 5.33 -5.89
C PRO A 202 -18.17 6.27 -6.92
N PHE A 203 -17.18 5.79 -7.68
CA PHE A 203 -16.51 6.58 -8.71
C PHE A 203 -17.42 6.81 -9.93
N VAL A 204 -18.12 5.76 -10.35
CA VAL A 204 -18.85 5.74 -11.63
C VAL A 204 -20.26 6.34 -11.50
N LYS A 205 -21.04 5.93 -10.50
CA LYS A 205 -22.45 6.36 -10.34
C LYS A 205 -22.58 7.67 -9.57
N HIS A 206 -21.71 7.89 -8.60
CA HIS A 206 -21.78 9.07 -7.73
C HIS A 206 -20.76 10.15 -8.08
N GLY A 207 -19.89 9.91 -9.06
CA GLY A 207 -18.91 10.87 -9.54
C GLY A 207 -17.86 11.25 -8.49
N ILE A 208 -17.62 10.38 -7.50
CA ILE A 208 -16.60 10.63 -6.48
C ILE A 208 -15.22 10.63 -7.12
N LYS A 209 -14.39 11.59 -6.72
CA LYS A 209 -13.02 11.79 -7.23
C LYS A 209 -12.08 12.06 -6.07
N PHE A 210 -10.80 11.72 -6.23
CA PHE A 210 -9.78 12.16 -5.30
C PHE A 210 -9.72 13.69 -5.29
N ARG A 211 -9.63 14.27 -4.09
CA ARG A 211 -9.57 15.71 -3.87
C ARG A 211 -8.56 16.06 -2.79
N ALA A 212 -8.34 17.36 -2.59
CA ALA A 212 -7.56 17.90 -1.49
C ALA A 212 -8.41 18.92 -0.74
N LEU A 213 -8.08 19.18 0.54
CA LEU A 213 -8.65 20.30 1.27
C LEU A 213 -8.07 21.63 0.76
N MET A 214 -8.97 22.57 0.53
CA MET A 214 -8.69 23.93 0.09
C MET A 214 -8.89 24.91 1.25
N PRO A 215 -8.19 26.06 1.26
CA PRO A 215 -8.27 27.02 2.38
C PRO A 215 -9.68 27.51 2.72
N GLN A 216 -10.60 27.48 1.75
CA GLN A 216 -12.00 27.87 1.91
C GLN A 216 -12.93 26.77 2.45
N ASP A 217 -12.43 25.55 2.65
CA ASP A 217 -13.26 24.45 3.12
C ASP A 217 -13.55 24.60 4.62
N ASN A 218 -14.83 24.51 5.01
CA ASN A 218 -15.27 24.54 6.41
C ASN A 218 -15.00 23.20 7.15
N GLU A 219 -14.26 22.27 6.53
CA GLU A 219 -13.85 21.01 7.17
C GLU A 219 -12.71 21.31 8.17
N LEU A 220 -12.74 20.67 9.36
CA LEU A 220 -11.76 20.88 10.43
C LEU A 220 -10.30 20.85 9.91
N PRO A 221 -9.36 21.60 10.53
CA PRO A 221 -8.02 21.90 9.98
C PRO A 221 -7.04 20.72 10.09
N PHE A 222 -7.46 19.51 9.75
CA PHE A 222 -6.55 18.38 9.63
C PHE A 222 -5.95 18.36 8.22
N GLU A 223 -4.64 18.34 8.12
CA GLU A 223 -4.00 17.90 6.89
C GLU A 223 -4.47 16.46 6.59
N ALA A 224 -5.22 16.30 5.52
CA ALA A 224 -5.73 15.01 5.06
C ALA A 224 -5.13 14.69 3.68
N SER A 225 -4.65 13.47 3.52
CA SER A 225 -4.31 12.96 2.19
C SER A 225 -5.58 12.82 1.33
N GLU A 226 -5.40 12.86 0.02
CA GLU A 226 -6.45 12.51 -0.93
C GLU A 226 -6.97 11.08 -0.69
N CYS A 227 -6.08 10.18 -0.23
CA CYS A 227 -6.43 8.82 0.15
C CYS A 227 -7.27 8.75 1.42
N CYS A 228 -7.19 9.71 2.33
CA CYS A 228 -8.09 9.79 3.47
C CYS A 228 -9.47 10.34 3.04
N LEU A 229 -9.46 11.40 2.23
CA LEU A 229 -10.67 12.12 1.83
C LEU A 229 -11.61 11.30 0.96
N ILE A 230 -11.09 10.39 0.14
CA ILE A 230 -11.92 9.51 -0.68
C ILE A 230 -12.92 8.70 0.18
N PHE A 231 -12.53 8.29 1.39
CA PHE A 231 -13.41 7.56 2.31
C PHE A 231 -14.40 8.45 3.05
N SER A 232 -14.10 9.74 3.19
CA SER A 232 -15.09 10.72 3.65
C SER A 232 -16.20 10.85 2.60
N ASP A 233 -15.84 10.89 1.33
CA ASP A 233 -16.79 11.06 0.23
C ASP A 233 -17.58 9.77 -0.05
N PHE A 234 -16.96 8.59 0.03
CA PHE A 234 -17.66 7.29 -0.05
C PHE A 234 -18.79 7.19 1.00
N ARG A 235 -18.53 7.66 2.23
CA ARG A 235 -19.53 7.65 3.31
C ARG A 235 -20.75 8.49 3.00
N LYS A 236 -20.60 9.62 2.29
CA LYS A 236 -21.71 10.49 1.90
C LYS A 236 -22.72 9.77 1.00
N VAL A 237 -22.31 8.69 0.33
CA VAL A 237 -23.15 7.87 -0.56
C VAL A 237 -23.39 6.45 -0.02
N GLY A 238 -23.14 6.22 1.28
CA GLY A 238 -23.49 4.97 1.97
C GLY A 238 -22.43 3.87 1.95
N TYR A 239 -21.20 4.17 1.52
CA TYR A 239 -20.09 3.21 1.48
C TYR A 239 -19.14 3.49 2.66
N ASP A 240 -19.31 2.77 3.77
CA ASP A 240 -18.65 3.06 5.05
C ASP A 240 -17.94 1.87 5.71
N LYS A 241 -17.97 0.69 5.07
CA LYS A 241 -17.34 -0.55 5.54
C LYS A 241 -15.90 -0.62 5.06
N VAL A 242 -15.03 0.15 5.72
CA VAL A 242 -13.59 0.22 5.42
C VAL A 242 -12.82 -0.61 6.44
N PHE A 243 -11.91 -1.47 5.95
CA PHE A 243 -11.12 -2.37 6.78
C PHE A 243 -9.62 -2.32 6.45
N ILE A 244 -8.79 -2.57 7.46
CA ILE A 244 -7.38 -2.96 7.28
C ILE A 244 -7.27 -4.45 7.55
N ASN A 245 -6.58 -5.18 6.67
CA ASN A 245 -6.32 -6.60 6.84
C ASN A 245 -4.87 -6.82 7.32
N PRO A 246 -4.63 -7.16 8.60
CA PRO A 246 -3.28 -7.30 9.13
C PRO A 246 -2.50 -8.51 8.60
N ASN A 247 -3.18 -9.41 7.88
CA ASN A 247 -2.56 -10.56 7.23
C ASN A 247 -1.95 -10.21 5.86
N VAL A 248 -2.16 -8.99 5.37
CA VAL A 248 -1.61 -8.51 4.10
C VAL A 248 -0.58 -7.43 4.42
N LYS A 249 0.71 -7.77 4.36
CA LYS A 249 1.80 -6.87 4.73
C LYS A 249 2.62 -6.56 3.50
N VAL A 250 2.81 -5.28 3.22
CA VAL A 250 3.52 -4.80 2.03
C VAL A 250 4.60 -3.80 2.45
N CYS A 251 5.58 -3.58 1.58
CA CYS A 251 6.56 -2.51 1.77
C CYS A 251 7.24 -2.12 0.47
N MET A 252 7.98 -1.02 0.51
CA MET A 252 8.67 -0.44 -0.64
C MET A 252 9.99 -1.14 -1.01
N ASN A 253 10.52 -2.06 -0.18
CA ASN A 253 11.85 -2.66 -0.41
C ASN A 253 11.98 -4.10 0.10
N LYS A 254 12.56 -4.98 -0.73
CA LYS A 254 12.73 -6.42 -0.43
C LYS A 254 13.47 -6.70 0.88
N PHE A 255 14.43 -5.85 1.25
CA PHE A 255 15.13 -5.95 2.54
C PHE A 255 14.17 -5.73 3.71
N TYR A 256 13.33 -4.69 3.64
CA TYR A 256 12.35 -4.43 4.69
C TYR A 256 11.31 -5.54 4.79
N MET A 257 10.84 -6.10 3.66
CA MET A 257 9.95 -7.29 3.67
C MET A 257 10.55 -8.41 4.52
N LYS A 258 11.82 -8.78 4.28
CA LYS A 258 12.49 -9.85 5.03
C LYS A 258 12.63 -9.53 6.52
N CYS A 259 12.99 -8.30 6.86
CA CYS A 259 13.08 -7.88 8.27
C CYS A 259 11.73 -7.94 8.97
N MET A 260 10.67 -7.57 8.25
CA MET A 260 9.29 -7.58 8.71
C MET A 260 8.75 -8.99 8.96
N ASP A 261 8.93 -9.91 8.01
CA ASP A 261 8.52 -11.32 8.18
C ASP A 261 9.14 -11.92 9.43
N TYR A 262 10.43 -11.62 9.66
CA TYR A 262 11.11 -12.03 10.88
C TYR A 262 10.52 -11.39 12.14
N TYR A 263 10.30 -10.07 12.16
CA TYR A 263 9.72 -9.37 13.30
C TYR A 263 8.38 -9.98 13.72
N PHE A 264 7.47 -10.17 12.76
CA PHE A 264 6.14 -10.72 13.04
C PHE A 264 6.20 -12.20 13.42
N SER A 265 7.09 -13.00 12.84
CA SER A 265 7.28 -14.38 13.30
C SER A 265 7.70 -14.42 14.77
N CYS A 266 8.58 -13.52 15.21
CA CYS A 266 9.07 -13.50 16.58
C CYS A 266 8.01 -13.06 17.59
N HIS A 267 7.22 -12.04 17.25
CA HIS A 267 6.13 -11.54 18.09
C HIS A 267 5.00 -12.57 18.21
N TYR A 268 4.62 -13.20 17.09
CA TYR A 268 3.58 -14.23 17.06
C TYR A 268 3.95 -15.47 17.89
N TYR A 269 5.24 -15.84 17.92
CA TYR A 269 5.74 -16.97 18.71
C TYR A 269 6.28 -16.60 20.10
N ASN A 270 6.10 -15.35 20.55
CA ASN A 270 6.57 -14.86 21.86
C ASN A 270 8.07 -15.17 22.13
N LYS A 271 8.91 -15.13 21.08
CA LYS A 271 10.34 -15.44 21.15
C LYS A 271 11.14 -14.15 21.38
N LYS A 272 12.10 -14.18 22.33
CA LYS A 272 13.09 -13.09 22.50
C LYS A 272 14.02 -13.08 21.28
N SER A 273 14.10 -11.94 20.60
CA SER A 273 14.89 -11.79 19.37
C SER A 273 16.02 -10.78 19.52
N PHE A 274 17.20 -11.19 19.06
CA PHE A 274 18.41 -10.37 19.03
C PHE A 274 18.99 -10.39 17.61
N PHE A 275 19.49 -9.25 17.15
CA PHE A 275 20.40 -9.20 16.01
C PHE A 275 21.83 -9.42 16.49
N VAL A 276 22.59 -10.23 15.76
CA VAL A 276 24.03 -10.36 15.97
C VAL A 276 24.73 -9.57 14.89
N LEU A 277 25.35 -8.45 15.27
CA LEU A 277 26.25 -7.68 14.43
C LEU A 277 27.67 -8.18 14.63
N ARG A 278 28.40 -8.44 13.54
CA ARG A 278 29.81 -8.83 13.59
C ARG A 278 30.68 -7.63 13.21
N TYR A 279 31.61 -7.26 14.08
CA TYR A 279 32.64 -6.24 13.81
C TYR A 279 34.03 -6.89 13.85
N HIS A 280 35.05 -6.17 13.36
CA HIS A 280 36.43 -6.66 13.24
C HIS A 280 37.02 -7.29 14.51
N SER A 281 36.47 -6.99 15.69
CA SER A 281 36.95 -7.46 17.00
C SER A 281 35.91 -8.26 17.82
N GLY A 282 34.74 -8.63 17.28
CA GLY A 282 33.78 -9.45 18.03
C GLY A 282 32.33 -9.46 17.52
N PHE A 283 31.44 -10.05 18.31
CA PHE A 283 30.00 -10.12 18.07
C PHE A 283 29.25 -9.24 19.06
N LEU A 284 28.33 -8.41 18.57
CA LEU A 284 27.44 -7.60 19.37
C LEU A 284 26.00 -8.12 19.24
N ARG A 285 25.40 -8.52 20.37
CA ARG A 285 23.97 -8.87 20.44
C ARG A 285 23.17 -7.61 20.74
N ILE A 286 22.37 -7.16 19.79
CA ILE A 286 21.47 -6.01 19.97
C ILE A 286 20.02 -6.52 20.02
N PRO A 287 19.24 -6.17 21.07
CA PRO A 287 17.80 -6.42 21.09
C PRO A 287 17.13 -5.79 19.85
N PHE A 288 16.21 -6.49 19.19
CA PHE A 288 15.59 -6.03 17.94
C PHE A 288 15.02 -4.59 18.02
N LEU A 289 14.32 -4.26 19.11
CA LEU A 289 13.75 -2.93 19.38
C LEU A 289 14.82 -1.82 19.37
N SER A 290 16.02 -2.11 19.89
CA SER A 290 17.13 -1.17 19.93
C SER A 290 17.80 -1.00 18.56
N LEU A 291 17.80 -2.03 17.71
CA LEU A 291 18.34 -1.94 16.34
C LEU A 291 17.41 -1.14 15.42
N VAL A 292 16.08 -1.35 15.51
CA VAL A 292 15.10 -0.55 14.76
C VAL A 292 15.22 0.93 15.13
N GLN A 293 15.35 1.23 16.42
CA GLN A 293 15.67 2.59 16.87
C GLN A 293 17.00 3.07 16.29
N LEU A 294 18.09 2.30 16.36
CA LEU A 294 19.38 2.71 15.79
C LEU A 294 19.33 2.99 14.28
N LEU A 295 18.70 2.11 13.50
CA LEU A 295 18.63 2.21 12.03
C LEU A 295 17.67 3.31 11.58
N SER A 296 16.61 3.59 12.35
CA SER A 296 15.73 4.75 12.10
C SER A 296 16.43 6.10 12.25
N PHE A 297 17.57 6.16 12.96
CA PHE A 297 18.35 7.38 13.18
C PHE A 297 19.50 7.59 12.18
N THR A 298 19.93 6.57 11.43
CA THR A 298 21.10 6.66 10.54
C THR A 298 20.74 6.55 9.05
N TYR A 299 20.71 7.68 8.35
CA TYR A 299 20.40 7.83 6.91
C TYR A 299 21.45 7.24 5.92
N ARG A 300 22.36 6.35 6.32
CA ARG A 300 23.47 5.90 5.47
C ARG A 300 23.47 4.40 5.17
N THR A 301 23.51 4.10 3.87
CA THR A 301 23.89 2.80 3.29
C THR A 301 25.26 2.39 3.81
N ILE A 302 25.32 1.29 4.56
CA ILE A 302 26.57 0.69 5.02
C ILE A 302 26.61 -0.73 4.44
N PHE A 303 27.68 -1.08 3.72
CA PHE A 303 27.93 -2.35 3.00
C PHE A 303 28.90 -3.24 3.78
N PHE A 304 28.68 -4.55 3.90
CA PHE A 304 29.67 -5.60 4.34
C PHE A 304 29.28 -7.00 3.76
N SER A 305 30.00 -8.11 4.08
CA SER A 305 29.85 -9.51 3.52
C SER A 305 29.85 -10.74 4.52
N ILE A 306 29.21 -11.87 4.11
CA ILE A 306 28.68 -13.08 4.86
C ILE A 306 29.64 -14.25 5.18
N LEU A 307 29.55 -14.85 6.41
CA LEU A 307 29.98 -16.23 6.80
C LEU A 307 29.31 -16.82 8.10
N GLN A 308 28.86 -18.09 8.06
CA GLN A 308 28.20 -18.92 9.12
C GLN A 308 29.19 -19.71 10.04
N PRO A 309 28.84 -20.23 11.27
CA PRO A 309 27.81 -21.27 11.53
C PRO A 309 27.02 -21.29 12.89
N SER A 310 25.93 -22.08 12.85
CA SER A 310 25.14 -22.84 13.86
C SER A 310 24.40 -22.20 15.07
N ASN A 311 23.09 -22.49 15.10
CA ASN A 311 22.00 -22.25 16.08
C ASN A 311 21.37 -20.84 16.14
N THR A 312 20.48 -20.63 15.16
CA THR A 312 19.37 -19.66 15.04
C THR A 312 19.60 -18.25 15.63
N ALA A 313 20.58 -17.56 15.08
CA ALA A 313 20.66 -16.11 15.08
C ALA A 313 20.53 -15.62 13.63
N ILE A 314 19.77 -14.54 13.39
CA ILE A 314 20.08 -13.71 12.21
C ILE A 314 21.38 -13.01 12.57
N ILE A 315 22.48 -13.55 12.04
CA ILE A 315 23.65 -12.73 11.84
C ILE A 315 23.26 -11.78 10.71
N ILE A 316 23.20 -10.48 10.98
CA ILE A 316 23.30 -9.49 9.90
C ILE A 316 24.75 -9.56 9.48
N LEU A 317 25.02 -10.54 8.64
CA LEU A 317 26.05 -10.37 7.67
C LEU A 317 25.33 -9.68 6.50
N LEU A 318 25.47 -8.37 6.51
CA LEU A 318 25.99 -7.71 5.33
C LEU A 318 26.94 -8.70 4.64
#